data_AF-A0A7X8C8T1-F1
#
_entry.id   AF-A0A7X8C8T1-F1
#
_cell.length_a   1.000
_cell.length_b   1.000
_cell.length_c   1.000
_cell.angle_alpha   90.00
_cell.angle_beta   90.00
_cell.angle_gamma   90.00
#
_symmetry.space_group_name_H-M   'P 1'
#
loop_
_entity.id
_entity.type
_entity.pdbx_description
1 polymer ?
#
loop_
_entity_poly.entity_id
_entity_poly.type
_entity_poly.pdbx_seq_one_letter_code
_entity_poly.pdbx_strand_id
1 'polypeptide(L)' 'MKKKIKKSAKKCSSIRTHRHAFLLNNEENKALNFYLARYKIPNKSKFIRETLMTAILRKMEEDHPTLFD' A
#
# COMPACT_ATOMS: atom_id res chain seq x y z
N MET A 1 18.07 32.49 -29.95
CA MET A 1 18.40 31.91 -28.62
C MET A 1 17.28 30.97 -28.19
N LYS A 2 17.51 29.66 -28.14
CA LYS A 2 16.47 28.68 -27.78
C LYS A 2 16.33 28.64 -26.25
N LYS A 3 15.19 29.09 -25.72
CA LYS A 3 14.87 29.00 -24.29
C LYS A 3 14.85 27.53 -23.86
N LYS A 4 15.78 27.13 -22.97
CA LYS A 4 15.75 25.81 -22.32
C LYS A 4 14.54 25.76 -21.39
N ILE A 5 13.57 24.91 -21.73
CA ILE A 5 12.45 24.58 -20.85
C ILE A 5 13.04 23.91 -19.61
N LYS A 6 13.01 24.58 -18.45
CA LYS A 6 13.36 23.97 -17.16
C LYS A 6 12.37 22.82 -16.93
N LYS A 7 12.81 21.58 -17.09
CA LYS A 7 12.07 20.41 -16.59
C LYS A 7 11.96 20.60 -15.08
N SER A 8 10.79 20.97 -14.59
CA SER A 8 10.50 20.95 -13.16
C SER A 8 10.82 19.55 -12.64
N ALA A 9 11.56 19.46 -11.53
CA ALA A 9 11.87 18.19 -10.91
C ALA A 9 10.56 17.49 -10.58
N LYS A 10 10.14 16.54 -11.43
CA LYS A 10 8.90 15.78 -11.24
C LYS A 10 9.04 15.04 -9.92
N LYS A 11 8.16 15.40 -8.98
CA LYS A 11 8.05 14.89 -7.61
C LYS A 11 8.32 13.37 -7.59
N CYS A 12 9.46 12.97 -7.05
CA CYS A 12 9.85 11.56 -6.87
C CYS A 12 8.95 10.83 -5.84
N SER A 13 7.88 11.47 -5.35
CA SER A 13 7.08 11.00 -4.21
C SER A 13 6.07 9.90 -4.54
N SER A 14 5.91 9.51 -5.81
CA SER A 14 4.94 8.47 -6.20
C SER A 14 5.60 7.12 -6.52
N ILE A 15 6.94 7.05 -6.53
CA ILE A 15 7.66 5.82 -6.83
C ILE A 15 7.82 5.02 -5.54
N ARG A 16 7.44 3.74 -5.58
CA ARG A 16 7.58 2.83 -4.46
C ARG A 16 9.00 2.26 -4.47
N THR A 17 9.83 2.68 -3.54
CA THR A 17 11.27 2.31 -3.46
C THR A 17 11.57 1.28 -2.38
N HIS A 18 10.79 1.27 -1.29
CA HIS A 18 11.00 0.36 -0.16
C HIS A 18 10.40 -1.01 -0.44
N ARG A 19 11.20 -2.06 -0.27
CA ARG A 19 10.78 -3.46 -0.43
C ARG A 19 10.46 -4.06 0.93
N HIS A 20 9.30 -4.66 1.03
CA HIS A 20 8.89 -5.48 2.17
C HIS A 20 8.54 -6.89 1.67
N ALA A 21 8.96 -7.90 2.41
CA ALA A 21 8.69 -9.31 2.12
C ALA A 21 8.13 -9.99 3.37
N PHE A 22 7.17 -10.87 3.16
CA PHE A 22 6.51 -11.64 4.23
C PHE A 22 6.45 -13.09 3.79
N LEU A 23 6.64 -13.99 4.76
CA LEU A 23 6.44 -15.42 4.59
C LEU A 23 5.11 -15.78 5.23
N LEU A 24 4.37 -16.67 4.56
CA LEU A 24 3.09 -17.20 5.05
C LEU A 24 3.23 -18.70 5.17
N ASN A 25 2.56 -19.28 6.16
CA ASN A 25 2.42 -20.72 6.24
C ASN A 25 1.50 -21.25 5.12
N ASN A 26 1.39 -22.58 5.02
CA ASN A 26 0.61 -23.21 3.96
C ASN A 26 -0.87 -22.85 4.01
N GLU A 27 -1.46 -22.79 5.21
CA GLU A 27 -2.88 -22.50 5.41
C GLU A 27 -3.21 -21.03 5.11
N GLU A 28 -2.39 -20.11 5.59
CA GLU A 28 -2.47 -18.67 5.32
C GLU A 28 -2.35 -18.38 3.82
N ASN A 29 -1.41 -19.02 3.13
CA ASN A 29 -1.26 -18.84 1.69
C ASN A 29 -2.45 -19.42 0.92
N LYS A 30 -2.99 -20.56 1.35
CA LYS A 30 -4.22 -21.14 0.77
C LYS A 30 -5.41 -20.20 0.96
N ALA A 31 -5.60 -19.68 2.17
CA ALA A 31 -6.66 -18.73 2.47
C ALA A 31 -6.53 -17.44 1.64
N LEU A 32 -5.33 -16.89 1.53
CA LEU A 32 -5.06 -15.70 0.73
C LEU A 32 -5.37 -15.93 -0.75
N ASN A 33 -4.89 -17.04 -1.33
CA ASN A 33 -5.13 -17.34 -2.74
C ASN A 33 -6.62 -17.62 -3.01
N PHE A 34 -7.32 -18.30 -2.10
CA PHE A 34 -8.76 -18.50 -2.18
C PHE A 34 -9.52 -17.17 -2.18
N TYR A 35 -9.17 -16.25 -1.26
CA TYR A 35 -9.77 -14.92 -1.20
C TYR A 35 -9.56 -14.14 -2.51
N LEU A 36 -8.32 -14.09 -3.01
CA LEU A 36 -7.98 -13.40 -4.24
C LEU A 36 -8.77 -13.96 -5.44
N ALA A 37 -8.90 -15.29 -5.53
CA ALA A 37 -9.69 -15.94 -6.57
C ALA A 37 -11.19 -15.65 -6.44
N ARG A 38 -11.74 -15.72 -5.23
CA ARG A 38 -13.15 -15.47 -4.93
C ARG A 38 -13.59 -14.07 -5.37
N TYR A 39 -12.78 -13.07 -5.09
CA TYR A 39 -13.07 -11.67 -5.43
C TYR A 39 -12.43 -11.21 -6.76
N LYS A 40 -11.85 -12.14 -7.53
CA LYS A 40 -11.21 -11.88 -8.83
C LYS A 40 -10.19 -10.74 -8.79
N ILE A 41 -9.39 -10.70 -7.73
CA ILE A 41 -8.39 -9.66 -7.53
C ILE A 41 -7.13 -10.01 -8.35
N PRO A 42 -6.79 -9.25 -9.40
CA PRO A 42 -5.70 -9.61 -10.30
C PRO A 42 -4.32 -9.29 -9.72
N ASN A 43 -4.23 -8.31 -8.80
CA ASN A 43 -2.95 -7.82 -8.28
C ASN A 43 -2.84 -8.05 -6.77
N LYS A 44 -2.17 -9.15 -6.41
CA LYS A 44 -1.88 -9.55 -5.03
C LYS A 44 -1.12 -8.46 -4.26
N SER A 45 -0.09 -7.88 -4.85
CA SER A 45 0.73 -6.85 -4.19
C SER A 45 -0.02 -5.55 -3.94
N LYS A 46 -0.93 -5.17 -4.84
CA LYS A 46 -1.82 -4.01 -4.64
C LYS A 46 -2.75 -4.25 -3.45
N PHE A 47 -3.40 -5.41 -3.44
CA PHE A 47 -4.32 -5.80 -2.37
C PHE A 47 -3.64 -5.82 -1.00
N ILE A 48 -2.51 -6.52 -0.86
CA ILE A 48 -1.78 -6.61 0.40
C ILE A 48 -1.41 -5.21 0.91
N ARG A 49 -0.91 -4.34 0.03
CA ARG A 49 -0.54 -2.97 0.40
C ARG A 49 -1.75 -2.15 0.86
N GLU A 50 -2.85 -2.18 0.12
CA GLU A 50 -4.05 -1.40 0.47
C GLU A 50 -4.65 -1.87 1.78
N THR A 51 -4.76 -3.17 1.98
CA THR A 51 -5.24 -3.75 3.24
C THR A 51 -4.34 -3.36 4.41
N LEU A 52 -3.02 -3.49 4.27
CA LEU A 52 -2.06 -3.14 5.32
C LEU A 52 -2.10 -1.65 5.67
N MET A 53 -2.09 -0.77 4.66
CA MET A 53 -2.13 0.68 4.90
C MET A 53 -3.45 1.12 5.51
N THR A 54 -4.58 0.53 5.07
CA THR A 54 -5.89 0.83 5.64
C THR A 54 -5.96 0.42 7.12
N ALA A 55 -5.41 -0.75 7.47
CA ALA A 55 -5.37 -1.21 8.86
C ALA A 55 -4.50 -0.29 9.73
N ILE A 56 -3.31 0.09 9.26
CA ILE A 56 -2.41 0.99 9.99
C ILE A 56 -3.05 2.36 10.19
N LEU A 57 -3.58 2.97 9.13
CA LEU A 57 -4.16 4.32 9.20
C LEU A 57 -5.38 4.37 10.13
N ARG A 58 -6.27 3.37 10.05
CA ARG A 58 -7.41 3.27 10.97
C ARG A 58 -6.96 3.15 12.42
N LYS A 59 -5.98 2.29 12.69
CA LYS A 59 -5.44 2.11 14.04
C LYS A 59 -4.81 3.41 14.57
N MET A 60 -4.06 4.11 13.73
CA MET A 60 -3.46 5.40 14.08
C MET A 60 -4.51 6.49 14.34
N GLU A 61 -5.63 6.46 13.61
CA GLU A 61 -6.75 7.39 13.82
C GLU A 61 -7.48 7.10 15.13
N GLU A 62 -7.70 5.83 15.47
CA GLU A 62 -8.28 5.40 16.75
C GLU A 62 -7.39 5.75 17.95
N ASP A 63 -6.07 5.62 17.81
CA ASP A 63 -5.11 5.89 18.88
C ASP A 63 -4.75 7.38 19.01
N HIS A 64 -5.21 8.23 18.07
CA HIS A 64 -4.96 9.66 18.14
C HIS A 64 -5.86 10.29 19.21
N PRO A 65 -5.30 10.91 20.27
CA PRO A 65 -6.12 11.55 21.29
C PRO A 65 -6.98 12.62 20.63
N THR A 66 -8.29 12.54 20.79
CA THR A 66 -9.17 13.58 20.27
C THR A 66 -9.19 14.74 21.25
N LEU A 67 -9.46 15.95 20.77
CA LEU A 67 -9.43 17.17 21.58
C LEU A 67 -10.43 17.16 22.76
N PHE A 68 -11.37 16.21 22.75
CA PHE A 68 -12.50 16.15 23.68
C PHE A 68 -12.67 14.80 24.38
N ASP A 69 -11.73 13.85 24.19
CA ASP A 69 -11.63 12.60 24.95
C ASP A 69 -10.53 12.68 26.02
#